data_AF-A0A956C351-F1
#
_entry.id   AF-A0A956C351-F1
#
_cell.length_a   1.000
_cell.length_b   1.000
_cell.length_c   1.000
_cell.angle_alpha   90.00
_cell.angle_beta   90.00
_cell.angle_gamma   90.00
#
_symmetry.space_group_name_H-M   'P 1'
#
loop_
_entity.id
_entity.type
_entity.pdbx_description
1 polymer ?
#
loop_
_entity_poly.entity_id
_entity_poly.type
_entity_poly.pdbx_seq_one_letter_code
_entity_poly.pdbx_strand_id
1 'polypeptide(L)'
;MRWCVLSAATAVLAGCSLITNLDGLSDPGASDAGASDAVAPGDASATEASVDAMADGPQGVDAAQPFCQTVTPAPFFCADFEDGRTARQIFTSVEEHLGATVSVDNTDGRSSAGSLVLRFPGTAGAEGAARVPLPASLSKLSVELDLRIDSFGEGDEHDFVGVFRNSTREAGLEVRPSGQLAFDEDVPADGGGDEEIKTGLARVLTSGWAHVTWVVVVEDDLATSVVSVDGTQIGTVRSSPEPFLDSELVFGETVIGKLEKEWRSRIDNIVVRVE
;
A
#
# COMPACT_ATOMS: atom_id res chain seq x y z
N MET A 1 -16.40 55.50 -7.53
CA MET A 1 -14.98 55.61 -7.17
C MET A 1 -14.20 54.64 -8.03
N ARG A 2 -13.22 55.14 -8.78
CA ARG A 2 -12.30 54.38 -9.66
C ARG A 2 -11.14 53.85 -8.82
N TRP A 3 -10.84 52.56 -8.84
CA TRP A 3 -9.53 52.04 -8.42
C TRP A 3 -9.00 51.00 -9.41
N CYS A 4 -7.69 51.08 -9.60
CA CYS A 4 -6.92 50.67 -10.77
C CYS A 4 -6.54 49.19 -10.81
N VAL A 5 -6.40 48.69 -12.03
CA VAL A 5 -5.64 47.49 -12.40
C VAL A 5 -4.16 47.86 -12.51
N LEU A 6 -3.24 47.04 -11.99
CA LEU A 6 -1.89 46.92 -12.53
C LEU A 6 -1.28 45.54 -12.22
N SER A 7 -0.55 45.05 -13.20
CA SER A 7 -0.33 43.65 -13.55
C SER A 7 1.02 43.08 -13.11
N ALA A 8 1.03 41.74 -13.05
CA ALA A 8 2.05 40.80 -13.53
C ALA A 8 3.53 41.00 -13.17
N ALA A 9 4.04 40.11 -12.31
CA ALA A 9 5.46 39.78 -12.22
C ALA A 9 5.70 38.43 -12.93
N THR A 10 6.51 38.46 -13.99
CA THR A 10 6.95 37.30 -14.75
C THR A 10 8.20 36.72 -14.09
N ALA A 11 8.12 35.49 -13.56
CA ALA A 11 9.29 34.75 -13.09
C ALA A 11 9.83 33.87 -14.21
N VAL A 12 11.07 34.13 -14.65
CA VAL A 12 11.81 33.29 -15.60
C VAL A 12 12.57 32.23 -14.82
N LEU A 13 12.13 30.96 -14.92
CA LEU A 13 12.87 29.79 -14.45
C LEU A 13 13.80 29.31 -15.57
N ALA A 14 15.10 29.47 -15.40
CA ALA A 14 16.11 28.81 -16.22
C ALA A 14 16.45 27.45 -15.59
N GLY A 15 15.99 26.38 -16.23
CA GLY A 15 16.24 25.01 -15.82
C GLY A 15 17.64 24.52 -16.20
N CYS A 16 18.33 23.90 -15.24
CA CYS A 16 19.51 23.08 -15.52
C CYS A 16 19.03 21.70 -16.00
N SER A 17 19.19 21.43 -17.30
CA SER A 17 19.03 20.08 -17.85
C SER A 17 20.25 19.24 -17.50
N LEU A 18 20.04 18.11 -16.81
CA LEU A 18 21.06 17.09 -16.60
C LEU A 18 20.67 15.87 -17.42
N ILE A 19 21.35 15.69 -18.55
CA ILE A 19 21.24 14.53 -19.44
C ILE A 19 22.29 13.53 -18.98
N THR A 20 21.88 12.40 -18.42
CA THR A 20 22.74 11.23 -18.21
C THR A 20 22.49 10.24 -19.34
N ASN A 21 23.40 10.20 -20.31
CA ASN A 21 23.50 9.11 -21.27
C ASN A 21 24.16 7.90 -20.59
N LEU A 22 23.39 6.82 -20.41
CA LEU A 22 23.91 5.50 -20.09
C LEU A 22 23.92 4.70 -21.40
N ASP A 23 25.10 4.55 -21.98
CA ASP A 23 25.34 3.80 -23.20
C ASP A 23 25.97 2.44 -22.86
N GLY A 24 25.36 1.38 -23.40
CA GLY A 24 26.06 0.20 -23.89
C GLY A 24 26.66 -0.80 -22.90
N LEU A 25 25.84 -1.73 -22.39
CA LEU A 25 26.31 -3.11 -22.16
C LEU A 25 25.53 -4.04 -23.10
N SER A 26 26.22 -4.56 -24.12
CA SER A 26 25.75 -5.66 -24.96
C SER A 26 26.89 -6.64 -25.12
N ASP A 27 26.88 -7.70 -24.32
CA ASP A 27 27.74 -8.87 -24.55
C ASP A 27 27.01 -9.85 -25.49
N PRO A 28 27.70 -10.42 -26.50
CA PRO A 28 27.11 -11.35 -27.45
C PRO A 28 27.23 -12.79 -26.94
N GLY A 29 26.12 -13.38 -26.50
CA GLY A 29 26.00 -14.81 -26.25
C GLY A 29 25.63 -15.56 -27.53
N ALA A 30 26.61 -15.89 -28.35
CA ALA A 30 26.43 -16.75 -29.51
C ALA A 30 26.04 -18.18 -29.08
N SER A 31 24.87 -18.60 -29.54
CA SER A 31 24.42 -19.98 -29.61
C SER A 31 25.23 -20.75 -30.65
N ASP A 32 25.83 -21.88 -30.27
CA ASP A 32 26.28 -22.88 -31.23
C ASP A 32 25.89 -24.30 -30.81
N ALA A 33 25.53 -25.06 -31.82
CA ALA A 33 24.82 -26.32 -31.78
C ALA A 33 25.75 -27.52 -31.52
N GLY A 34 25.19 -28.60 -30.99
CA GLY A 34 25.90 -29.88 -30.82
C GLY A 34 24.94 -31.05 -30.77
N ALA A 35 24.96 -31.83 -31.85
CA ALA A 35 24.05 -32.89 -32.25
C ALA A 35 23.79 -34.06 -31.26
N SER A 36 22.64 -34.69 -31.49
CA SER A 36 22.24 -36.04 -31.08
C SER A 36 23.32 -37.10 -31.26
N ASP A 37 23.30 -38.10 -30.38
CA ASP A 37 23.40 -39.48 -30.85
C ASP A 37 22.54 -40.42 -30.00
N ALA A 38 21.78 -41.26 -30.69
CA ALA A 38 20.85 -42.24 -30.15
C ALA A 38 21.27 -43.63 -30.60
N VAL A 39 21.62 -44.50 -29.65
CA VAL A 39 21.83 -45.95 -29.80
C VAL A 39 21.65 -46.54 -28.40
N ALA A 40 21.05 -47.68 -28.08
CA ALA A 40 20.09 -48.65 -28.62
C ALA A 40 19.85 -49.66 -27.45
N PRO A 41 18.82 -50.53 -27.48
CA PRO A 41 18.42 -51.32 -26.31
C PRO A 41 19.22 -52.61 -26.16
N GLY A 42 19.46 -53.05 -24.92
CA GLY A 42 20.14 -54.30 -24.62
C GLY A 42 19.72 -54.88 -23.27
N ASP A 43 18.86 -55.91 -23.33
CA ASP A 43 18.45 -56.81 -22.27
C ASP A 43 19.63 -57.45 -21.52
N ALA A 44 19.56 -57.49 -20.19
CA ALA A 44 20.00 -58.64 -19.40
C ALA A 44 19.37 -58.64 -18.00
N SER A 45 18.50 -59.63 -17.80
CA SER A 45 17.85 -60.07 -16.57
C SER A 45 18.81 -60.30 -15.39
N ALA A 46 18.46 -59.79 -14.20
CA ALA A 46 18.83 -60.38 -12.91
C ALA A 46 17.86 -59.99 -11.78
N THR A 47 16.89 -60.87 -11.53
CA THR A 47 16.57 -61.48 -10.23
C THR A 47 16.26 -60.58 -9.00
N GLU A 48 14.97 -60.59 -8.62
CA GLU A 48 14.40 -60.65 -7.26
C GLU A 48 15.01 -59.78 -6.14
N ALA A 49 14.32 -58.70 -5.78
CA ALA A 49 14.16 -58.27 -4.39
C ALA A 49 12.88 -57.44 -4.25
N SER A 50 11.82 -58.09 -3.77
CA SER A 50 10.67 -57.42 -3.17
C SER A 50 11.14 -56.60 -1.98
N VAL A 51 11.11 -55.28 -2.10
CA VAL A 51 11.15 -54.38 -0.95
C VAL A 51 9.93 -53.49 -1.09
N ASP A 52 8.97 -53.69 -0.19
CA ASP A 52 7.94 -52.71 0.14
C ASP A 52 8.65 -51.38 0.44
N ALA A 53 8.81 -50.55 -0.59
CA ALA A 53 9.02 -49.14 -0.38
C ALA A 53 7.71 -48.63 0.21
N MET A 54 7.68 -48.53 1.53
CA MET A 54 6.76 -47.63 2.20
C MET A 54 6.86 -46.32 1.45
N ALA A 55 5.80 -45.99 0.71
CA ALA A 55 5.63 -44.66 0.19
C ALA A 55 5.71 -43.76 1.41
N ASP A 56 6.83 -43.04 1.53
CA ASP A 56 6.95 -41.89 2.39
C ASP A 56 5.78 -40.99 2.00
N GLY A 57 4.68 -41.12 2.74
CA GLY A 57 3.56 -40.19 2.67
C GLY A 57 4.17 -38.80 2.82
N PRO A 58 3.68 -37.80 2.08
CA PRO A 58 4.30 -36.48 2.02
C PRO A 58 4.57 -36.05 3.46
N GLN A 59 5.86 -36.03 3.82
CA GLN A 59 6.29 -35.58 5.12
C GLN A 59 5.64 -34.23 5.31
N GLY A 60 4.88 -34.10 6.41
CA GLY A 60 4.14 -32.90 6.73
C GLY A 60 5.05 -31.70 6.53
N VAL A 61 4.80 -30.97 5.44
CA VAL A 61 5.22 -29.59 5.32
C VAL A 61 4.58 -28.95 6.53
N ASP A 62 5.40 -28.65 7.56
CA ASP A 62 5.02 -27.78 8.65
C ASP A 62 4.36 -26.58 7.98
N ALA A 63 3.03 -26.48 8.10
CA ALA A 63 2.31 -25.36 7.56
C ALA A 63 2.94 -24.13 8.20
N ALA A 64 3.58 -23.30 7.38
CA ALA A 64 4.20 -22.07 7.87
C ALA A 64 3.17 -21.34 8.73
N GLN A 65 3.58 -20.89 9.92
CA GLN A 65 2.66 -20.17 10.79
C GLN A 65 2.18 -18.91 10.06
N PRO A 66 0.87 -18.59 10.11
CA PRO A 66 0.34 -17.37 9.51
C PRO A 66 1.08 -16.13 10.01
N PHE A 67 1.32 -15.16 9.14
CA PHE A 67 2.13 -13.97 9.43
C PHE A 67 1.71 -13.31 10.74
N CYS A 68 0.41 -13.10 10.97
CA CYS A 68 -0.10 -12.43 12.17
C CYS A 68 0.20 -13.17 13.47
N GLN A 69 0.46 -14.49 13.42
CA GLN A 69 0.85 -15.27 14.61
C GLN A 69 2.35 -15.15 14.93
N THR A 70 3.15 -14.68 13.97
CA THR A 70 4.60 -14.48 14.15
C THR A 70 4.94 -13.11 14.71
N VAL A 71 4.02 -12.14 14.61
CA VAL A 71 4.22 -10.76 15.05
C VAL A 71 4.27 -10.68 16.58
N THR A 72 5.41 -10.28 17.13
CA THR A 72 5.63 -10.09 18.57
C THR A 72 6.19 -8.70 18.87
N PRO A 73 5.67 -7.96 19.87
CA PRO A 73 4.49 -8.27 20.69
C PRO A 73 3.20 -8.31 19.86
N ALA A 74 2.15 -8.93 20.43
CA ALA A 74 0.85 -9.01 19.77
C ALA A 74 0.35 -7.59 19.42
N PRO A 75 0.02 -7.33 18.14
CA PRO A 75 -0.42 -6.01 17.71
C PRO A 75 -1.86 -5.72 18.16
N PHE A 76 -2.27 -4.46 18.06
CA PHE A 76 -3.65 -4.04 18.30
C PHE A 76 -4.60 -4.59 17.23
N PHE A 77 -4.15 -4.57 15.97
CA PHE A 77 -4.84 -5.18 14.84
C PHE A 77 -3.82 -5.82 13.90
N CYS A 78 -4.17 -6.98 13.33
CA CYS A 78 -3.38 -7.63 12.29
C CYS A 78 -4.28 -8.33 11.26
N ALA A 79 -3.92 -8.20 9.98
CA ALA A 79 -4.56 -8.92 8.89
C ALA A 79 -3.54 -9.35 7.82
N ASP A 80 -3.42 -10.66 7.62
CA ASP A 80 -2.62 -11.31 6.57
C ASP A 80 -3.49 -12.00 5.50
N PHE A 81 -4.82 -11.96 5.68
CA PHE A 81 -5.81 -12.42 4.70
C PHE A 81 -5.72 -13.91 4.31
N GLU A 82 -5.01 -14.74 5.09
CA GLU A 82 -4.79 -16.16 4.77
C GLU A 82 -5.91 -17.08 5.32
N ASP A 83 -6.76 -16.57 6.22
CA ASP A 83 -7.75 -17.37 6.95
C ASP A 83 -9.12 -17.50 6.26
N GLY A 84 -9.25 -16.98 5.03
CA GLY A 84 -10.45 -17.05 4.22
C GLY A 84 -11.60 -16.15 4.68
N ARG A 85 -11.39 -15.28 5.68
CA ARG A 85 -12.38 -14.26 6.04
C ARG A 85 -12.53 -13.23 4.93
N THR A 86 -13.75 -12.76 4.76
CA THR A 86 -14.07 -11.60 3.89
C THR A 86 -13.68 -10.29 4.55
N ALA A 87 -13.55 -9.21 3.77
CA ALA A 87 -13.27 -7.87 4.31
C ALA A 87 -14.26 -7.47 5.41
N ARG A 88 -15.56 -7.75 5.24
CA ARG A 88 -16.62 -7.47 6.22
C ARG A 88 -16.53 -8.28 7.53
N GLN A 89 -15.73 -9.35 7.55
CA GLN A 89 -15.45 -10.15 8.75
C GLN A 89 -14.13 -9.76 9.42
N ILE A 90 -13.25 -9.04 8.71
CA ILE A 90 -11.95 -8.59 9.20
C ILE A 90 -12.08 -7.18 9.80
N PHE A 91 -12.77 -6.28 9.09
CA PHE A 91 -12.93 -4.87 9.45
C PHE A 91 -14.27 -4.58 10.12
N THR A 92 -14.31 -3.55 10.97
CA THR A 92 -15.53 -3.16 11.69
C THR A 92 -16.56 -2.53 10.77
N SER A 93 -16.10 -1.78 9.76
CA SER A 93 -16.93 -1.24 8.69
C SER A 93 -16.23 -1.45 7.34
N VAL A 94 -17.04 -1.67 6.31
CA VAL A 94 -16.62 -1.68 4.90
C VAL A 94 -17.65 -0.88 4.11
N GLU A 95 -17.17 0.20 3.51
CA GLU A 95 -17.93 1.15 2.69
C GLU A 95 -17.58 0.93 1.22
N GLU A 96 -18.61 0.89 0.38
CA GLU A 96 -18.51 0.68 -1.06
C GLU A 96 -19.59 1.52 -1.74
N HIS A 97 -19.19 2.54 -2.50
CA HIS A 97 -20.10 3.48 -3.15
C HIS A 97 -19.68 3.75 -4.60
N LEU A 98 -20.67 4.03 -5.46
CA LEU A 98 -20.52 4.23 -6.92
C LEU A 98 -19.63 3.20 -7.64
N GLY A 99 -19.73 1.93 -7.24
CA GLY A 99 -19.05 0.81 -7.89
C GLY A 99 -17.59 0.61 -7.46
N ALA A 100 -17.08 1.39 -6.50
CA ALA A 100 -15.88 1.02 -5.80
C ALA A 100 -16.09 -0.29 -5.03
N THR A 101 -15.01 -1.06 -4.88
CA THR A 101 -15.07 -2.36 -4.21
C THR A 101 -13.92 -2.53 -3.23
N VAL A 102 -14.23 -3.13 -2.09
CA VAL A 102 -13.30 -3.49 -1.02
C VAL A 102 -13.47 -4.97 -0.73
N SER A 103 -12.51 -5.77 -1.19
CA SER A 103 -12.64 -7.24 -1.17
C SER A 103 -11.33 -7.92 -0.82
N VAL A 104 -11.39 -9.19 -0.40
CA VAL A 104 -10.19 -10.00 -0.19
C VAL A 104 -9.99 -10.88 -1.42
N ASP A 105 -8.79 -10.85 -2.00
CA ASP A 105 -8.35 -11.79 -3.02
C ASP A 105 -7.48 -12.87 -2.36
N ASN A 106 -8.00 -14.09 -2.34
CA ASN A 106 -7.35 -15.25 -1.73
C ASN A 106 -6.39 -15.98 -2.68
N THR A 107 -5.96 -15.33 -3.77
CA THR A 107 -5.03 -15.92 -4.74
C THR A 107 -3.81 -15.06 -5.08
N ASP A 108 -3.79 -13.80 -4.66
CA ASP A 108 -2.74 -12.83 -5.03
C ASP A 108 -2.41 -11.96 -3.82
N GLY A 109 -1.33 -12.32 -3.14
CA GLY A 109 -0.83 -11.70 -1.91
C GLY A 109 0.68 -11.55 -1.91
N ARG A 110 1.21 -10.82 -0.92
CA ARG A 110 2.65 -10.78 -0.61
C ARG A 110 3.03 -11.96 0.26
N SER A 111 2.19 -12.28 1.24
CA SER A 111 2.16 -13.51 2.02
C SER A 111 1.46 -14.63 1.23
N SER A 112 1.40 -15.85 1.79
CA SER A 112 0.77 -16.98 1.10
C SER A 112 -0.75 -16.81 1.04
N ALA A 113 -1.19 -16.37 -0.15
CA ALA A 113 -2.53 -16.41 -0.73
C ALA A 113 -3.41 -15.17 -0.57
N GLY A 114 -3.30 -14.31 0.45
CA GLY A 114 -4.28 -13.24 0.68
C GLY A 114 -3.81 -11.81 0.38
N SER A 115 -4.70 -10.94 -0.13
CA SER A 115 -4.58 -9.49 0.03
C SER A 115 -5.94 -8.79 0.06
N LEU A 116 -6.02 -7.64 0.73
CA LEU A 116 -7.09 -6.68 0.53
C LEU A 116 -6.93 -6.01 -0.83
N VAL A 117 -7.99 -6.01 -1.64
CA VAL A 117 -8.06 -5.34 -2.94
C VAL A 117 -9.02 -4.16 -2.83
N LEU A 118 -8.50 -2.99 -3.16
CA LEU A 118 -9.25 -1.74 -3.29
C LEU A 118 -9.32 -1.40 -4.79
N ARG A 119 -10.52 -1.14 -5.30
CA ARG A 119 -10.74 -0.80 -6.70
C ARG A 119 -11.74 0.33 -6.81
N PHE A 120 -11.37 1.37 -7.56
CA PHE A 120 -12.20 2.56 -7.76
C PHE A 120 -12.44 2.77 -9.25
N PRO A 121 -13.69 2.71 -9.74
CA PRO A 121 -13.98 2.61 -11.16
C PRO A 121 -14.00 4.00 -11.82
N GLY A 122 -12.90 4.75 -11.88
CA GLY A 122 -12.78 5.93 -12.77
C GLY A 122 -13.98 6.91 -12.75
N THR A 123 -14.65 7.04 -11.61
CA THR A 123 -15.94 7.73 -11.46
C THR A 123 -15.83 8.65 -10.27
N ALA A 124 -16.16 9.92 -10.45
CA ALA A 124 -16.17 10.92 -9.37
C ALA A 124 -17.15 10.54 -8.24
N GLY A 125 -16.72 10.73 -6.99
CA GLY A 125 -17.48 10.39 -5.79
C GLY A 125 -17.52 8.90 -5.45
N ALA A 126 -16.67 8.07 -6.09
CA ALA A 126 -16.52 6.68 -5.69
C ALA A 126 -15.81 6.61 -4.33
N GLU A 127 -16.28 5.71 -3.45
CA GLU A 127 -15.80 5.56 -2.07
C GLU A 127 -15.64 4.09 -1.76
N GLY A 128 -14.54 3.73 -1.11
CA GLY A 128 -14.12 2.35 -0.91
C GLY A 128 -13.15 2.27 0.25
N ALA A 129 -13.69 2.05 1.44
CA ALA A 129 -12.94 2.13 2.69
C ALA A 129 -13.20 0.91 3.59
N ALA A 130 -12.14 0.45 4.25
CA ALA A 130 -12.19 -0.52 5.33
C ALA A 130 -11.71 0.13 6.64
N ARG A 131 -12.49 0.01 7.72
CA ARG A 131 -12.26 0.78 8.96
C ARG A 131 -11.87 -0.10 10.16
N VAL A 132 -10.92 0.38 10.96
CA VAL A 132 -10.55 -0.15 12.27
C VAL A 132 -10.68 0.97 13.31
N PRO A 133 -11.53 0.81 14.34
CA PRO A 133 -11.66 1.81 15.39
C PRO A 133 -10.36 1.87 16.21
N LEU A 134 -9.86 3.08 16.46
CA LEU A 134 -8.72 3.29 17.34
C LEU A 134 -9.21 3.64 18.76
N PRO A 135 -8.36 3.49 19.79
CA PRO A 135 -8.67 4.02 21.11
C PRO A 135 -8.92 5.54 21.04
N ALA A 136 -9.83 6.04 21.88
CA ALA A 136 -10.19 7.47 21.95
C ALA A 136 -9.00 8.39 22.31
N SER A 137 -7.93 7.83 22.84
CA SER A 137 -6.67 8.53 23.08
C SER A 137 -5.51 7.59 22.77
N LEU A 138 -4.53 8.08 22.03
CA LEU A 138 -3.27 7.40 21.78
C LEU A 138 -2.14 8.43 21.81
N SER A 139 -0.98 8.02 22.31
CA SER A 139 0.26 8.78 22.27
C SER A 139 1.12 8.39 21.07
N LYS A 140 0.89 7.18 20.53
CA LYS A 140 1.57 6.70 19.33
C LYS A 140 0.73 5.68 18.59
N LEU A 141 0.78 5.78 17.26
CA LEU A 141 0.24 4.81 16.32
C LEU A 141 1.38 4.35 15.41
N SER A 142 1.47 3.05 15.15
CA SER A 142 2.37 2.49 14.15
C SER A 142 1.56 1.59 13.23
N VAL A 143 1.59 1.89 11.95
CA VAL A 143 1.00 1.08 10.88
C VAL A 143 2.12 0.53 10.01
N GLU A 144 2.15 -0.78 9.85
CA GLU A 144 3.00 -1.48 8.89
C GLU A 144 2.10 -2.24 7.92
N LEU A 145 2.41 -2.20 6.62
CA LEU A 145 1.69 -2.94 5.59
C LEU A 145 2.56 -3.15 4.37
N ASP A 146 2.22 -4.14 3.56
CA ASP A 146 2.75 -4.29 2.21
C ASP A 146 1.74 -3.73 1.21
N LEU A 147 2.19 -2.79 0.36
CA LEU A 147 1.37 -2.11 -0.63
C LEU A 147 1.82 -2.47 -2.04
N ARG A 148 0.87 -2.75 -2.94
CA ARG A 148 1.10 -2.83 -4.38
C ARG A 148 0.06 -2.03 -5.13
N ILE A 149 0.50 -1.21 -6.08
CA ILE A 149 -0.40 -0.52 -7.01
C ILE A 149 -0.47 -1.30 -8.30
N ASP A 150 -1.64 -1.86 -8.59
CA ASP A 150 -1.90 -2.63 -9.82
C ASP A 150 -2.26 -1.71 -11.00
N SER A 151 -2.98 -0.62 -10.71
CA SER A 151 -3.35 0.40 -11.69
C SER A 151 -3.30 1.77 -11.06
N PHE A 152 -2.43 2.63 -11.59
CA PHE A 152 -2.45 4.06 -11.32
C PHE A 152 -3.64 4.67 -12.07
N GLY A 153 -4.52 5.35 -11.34
CA GLY A 153 -5.62 6.09 -11.94
C GLY A 153 -5.15 7.35 -12.66
N GLU A 154 -6.09 8.22 -13.01
CA GLU A 154 -5.85 9.55 -13.58
C GLU A 154 -6.84 10.54 -12.94
N GLY A 155 -6.40 11.79 -12.76
CA GLY A 155 -7.14 12.80 -12.00
C GLY A 155 -6.52 12.98 -10.62
N ASP A 156 -7.25 12.55 -9.59
CA ASP A 156 -6.84 12.56 -8.18
C ASP A 156 -5.87 11.43 -7.81
N GLU A 157 -5.22 11.65 -6.68
CA GLU A 157 -4.56 10.68 -5.82
C GLU A 157 -5.46 9.52 -5.35
N HIS A 158 -4.81 8.60 -4.62
CA HIS A 158 -5.43 7.52 -3.88
C HIS A 158 -4.86 7.47 -2.45
N ASP A 159 -5.67 7.82 -1.45
CA ASP A 159 -5.44 7.53 -0.04
C ASP A 159 -5.57 6.03 0.21
N PHE A 160 -4.45 5.38 0.48
CA PHE A 160 -4.43 3.93 0.74
C PHE A 160 -4.49 3.62 2.23
N VAL A 161 -4.07 4.57 3.08
CA VAL A 161 -4.21 4.47 4.53
C VAL A 161 -4.28 5.86 5.16
N GLY A 162 -5.19 6.05 6.10
CA GLY A 162 -5.28 7.31 6.84
C GLY A 162 -5.92 7.17 8.20
N VAL A 163 -5.75 8.21 9.01
CA VAL A 163 -6.26 8.32 10.37
C VAL A 163 -7.17 9.52 10.44
N PHE A 164 -8.45 9.27 10.65
CA PHE A 164 -9.39 10.31 11.00
C PHE A 164 -9.11 10.74 12.43
N ARG A 165 -8.81 12.02 12.66
CA ARG A 165 -8.66 12.61 14.00
C ARG A 165 -10.03 12.90 14.63
N ASN A 166 -11.01 13.16 13.77
CA ASN A 166 -12.43 13.28 14.05
C ASN A 166 -13.24 12.93 12.79
N SER A 167 -14.56 13.15 12.81
CA SER A 167 -15.46 12.77 11.70
C SER A 167 -15.20 13.44 10.35
N THR A 168 -14.39 14.50 10.27
CA THR A 168 -14.14 15.27 9.03
C THR A 168 -12.67 15.65 8.83
N ARG A 169 -11.75 15.09 9.61
CA ARG A 169 -10.33 15.48 9.57
C ARG A 169 -9.47 14.25 9.43
N GLU A 170 -8.90 14.05 8.26
CA GLU A 170 -7.96 12.97 7.99
C GLU A 170 -6.51 13.46 8.04
N ALA A 171 -5.61 12.58 8.47
CA ALA A 171 -4.23 12.60 8.02
C ALA A 171 -3.94 11.27 7.36
N GLY A 172 -3.44 11.30 6.13
CA GLY A 172 -3.35 10.13 5.27
C GLY A 172 -2.01 9.98 4.58
N LEU A 173 -1.77 8.79 4.06
CA LEU A 173 -0.78 8.54 3.03
C LEU A 173 -1.48 8.29 1.71
N GLU A 174 -1.13 9.13 0.74
CA GLU A 174 -1.69 9.10 -0.61
C GLU A 174 -0.64 8.61 -1.61
N VAL A 175 -1.11 8.05 -2.72
CA VAL A 175 -0.31 7.82 -3.93
C VAL A 175 -0.92 8.59 -5.10
N ARG A 176 -0.09 9.38 -5.78
CA ARG A 176 -0.51 10.16 -6.95
C ARG A 176 -0.49 9.31 -8.21
N PRO A 177 -1.18 9.72 -9.30
CA PRO A 177 -1.09 9.05 -10.61
C PRO A 177 0.33 8.82 -11.13
N SER A 178 1.29 9.67 -10.73
CA SER A 178 2.70 9.53 -11.06
C SER A 178 3.45 8.46 -10.25
N GLY A 179 2.78 7.83 -9.29
CA GLY A 179 3.36 6.94 -8.28
C GLY A 179 4.02 7.67 -7.10
N GLN A 180 4.08 9.00 -7.12
CA GLN A 180 4.65 9.79 -6.05
C GLN A 180 3.83 9.63 -4.76
N LEU A 181 4.48 9.22 -3.68
CA LEU A 181 3.88 9.22 -2.34
C LEU A 181 3.81 10.63 -1.77
N ALA A 182 2.75 10.93 -1.06
CA ALA A 182 2.60 12.14 -0.29
C ALA A 182 1.89 11.85 1.04
N PHE A 183 2.06 12.76 1.98
CA PHE A 183 1.27 12.83 3.20
C PHE A 183 0.18 13.87 2.98
N ASP A 184 -1.07 13.50 3.23
CA ASP A 184 -2.21 14.41 3.17
C ASP A 184 -2.70 14.75 4.58
N GLU A 185 -3.22 15.95 4.75
CA GLU A 185 -3.81 16.44 5.99
C GLU A 185 -4.96 17.39 5.70
N ASP A 186 -6.14 17.05 6.21
CA ASP A 186 -7.25 17.97 6.31
C ASP A 186 -7.04 18.93 7.48
N VAL A 187 -7.05 20.23 7.18
CA VAL A 187 -6.96 21.30 8.16
C VAL A 187 -8.18 22.22 8.10
N PRO A 188 -8.51 22.92 9.18
CA PRO A 188 -9.55 23.94 9.14
C PRO A 188 -9.18 25.07 8.18
N ALA A 189 -10.08 25.36 7.24
CA ALA A 189 -9.98 26.52 6.37
C ALA A 189 -10.33 27.83 7.12
N ASP A 190 -9.70 28.94 6.72
CA ASP A 190 -10.00 30.31 7.19
C ASP A 190 -11.38 30.79 6.68
N GLY A 191 -12.46 30.15 7.13
CA GLY A 191 -13.81 30.37 6.61
C GLY A 191 -14.86 29.34 7.01
N GLY A 192 -14.50 28.28 7.73
CA GLY A 192 -15.45 27.27 8.22
C GLY A 192 -15.64 26.08 7.28
N GLY A 193 -14.57 25.63 6.62
CA GLY A 193 -14.51 24.43 5.80
C GLY A 193 -13.18 23.70 5.99
N ASP A 194 -12.84 22.88 5.00
CA ASP A 194 -11.70 21.97 5.05
C ASP A 194 -10.72 22.37 3.94
N GLU A 195 -9.45 22.50 4.28
CA GLU A 195 -8.33 22.71 3.35
C GLU A 195 -7.41 21.49 3.43
N GLU A 196 -6.87 21.07 2.29
CA GLU A 196 -5.94 19.94 2.21
C GLU A 196 -4.49 20.43 2.13
N ILE A 197 -3.63 19.91 3.00
CA ILE A 197 -2.18 20.14 2.96
C ILE A 197 -1.47 18.87 2.52
N LYS A 198 -1.09 18.85 1.24
CA LYS A 198 -0.34 17.73 0.66
C LYS A 198 1.17 17.97 0.72
N THR A 199 1.89 17.11 1.43
CA THR A 199 3.36 17.13 1.57
C THR A 199 3.99 15.96 0.81
N GLY A 200 4.70 16.26 -0.28
CA GLY A 200 5.40 15.23 -1.06
C GLY A 200 6.50 14.50 -0.28
N LEU A 201 6.57 13.17 -0.41
CA LEU A 201 7.59 12.32 0.24
C LEU A 201 8.69 11.92 -0.75
N ALA A 202 9.86 11.47 -0.29
CA ALA A 202 11.00 11.17 -1.16
C ALA A 202 10.93 9.78 -1.85
N ARG A 203 9.72 9.32 -2.25
CA ARG A 203 9.53 8.00 -2.87
C ARG A 203 8.46 8.01 -3.96
N VAL A 204 8.82 7.46 -5.11
CA VAL A 204 7.89 7.08 -6.17
C VAL A 204 7.72 5.57 -6.13
N LEU A 205 6.49 5.10 -5.96
CA LEU A 205 6.13 3.70 -6.09
C LEU A 205 6.17 3.30 -7.57
N THR A 206 6.63 2.09 -7.80
CA THR A 206 6.65 1.47 -9.13
C THR A 206 5.88 0.16 -9.08
N SER A 207 5.94 -0.65 -10.13
CA SER A 207 5.34 -1.98 -10.12
C SER A 207 5.98 -2.85 -9.03
N GLY A 208 5.16 -3.46 -8.17
CA GLY A 208 5.60 -4.43 -7.16
C GLY A 208 5.13 -4.09 -5.75
N TRP A 209 5.39 -5.02 -4.83
CA TRP A 209 5.12 -4.85 -3.41
C TRP A 209 6.19 -3.95 -2.77
N ALA A 210 5.75 -2.99 -1.96
CA ALA A 210 6.58 -2.12 -1.14
C ALA A 210 6.13 -2.23 0.32
N HIS A 211 7.09 -2.41 1.23
CA HIS A 211 6.78 -2.45 2.65
C HIS A 211 6.72 -1.03 3.22
N VAL A 212 5.55 -0.57 3.63
CA VAL A 212 5.31 0.77 4.16
C VAL A 212 5.22 0.72 5.68
N THR A 213 5.97 1.58 6.35
CA THR A 213 5.86 1.84 7.78
C THR A 213 5.50 3.30 8.00
N TRP A 214 4.43 3.54 8.74
CA TRP A 214 3.97 4.86 9.13
C TRP A 214 3.81 4.93 10.65
N VAL A 215 4.62 5.78 11.28
CA VAL A 215 4.57 6.03 12.72
C VAL A 215 4.05 7.43 12.97
N VAL A 216 2.98 7.56 13.74
CA VAL A 216 2.42 8.82 14.21
C VAL A 216 2.68 8.93 15.70
N VAL A 217 3.38 9.98 16.12
CA VAL A 217 3.57 10.32 17.54
C VAL A 217 2.69 11.52 17.86
N VAL A 218 1.82 11.38 18.85
CA VAL A 218 0.86 12.41 19.26
C VAL A 218 1.34 13.04 20.57
N GLU A 219 1.52 14.36 20.55
CA GLU A 219 1.93 15.19 21.67
C GLU A 219 0.90 16.32 21.82
N ASP A 220 -0.02 16.17 22.77
CA ASP A 220 -1.19 17.05 22.97
C ASP A 220 -2.09 17.12 21.72
N ASP A 221 -2.13 18.27 21.04
CA ASP A 221 -2.87 18.50 19.80
C ASP A 221 -1.99 18.36 18.56
N LEU A 222 -0.71 18.02 18.70
CA LEU A 222 0.22 17.90 17.58
C LEU A 222 0.50 16.44 17.27
N ALA A 223 0.64 16.13 15.99
CA ALA A 223 1.14 14.84 15.54
C ALA A 223 2.42 14.98 14.71
N THR A 224 3.34 14.03 14.85
CA THR A 224 4.51 13.88 13.99
C THR A 224 4.45 12.53 13.31
N SER A 225 4.33 12.56 11.98
CA SER A 225 4.34 11.40 11.10
C SER A 225 5.74 11.13 10.59
N VAL A 226 6.23 9.91 10.77
CA VAL A 226 7.47 9.41 10.17
C VAL A 226 7.10 8.27 9.23
N VAL A 227 7.49 8.39 7.96
CA VAL A 227 7.15 7.42 6.92
C VAL A 227 8.42 6.78 6.39
N SER A 228 8.40 5.45 6.29
CA SER A 228 9.48 4.65 5.70
C SER A 228 8.92 3.68 4.66
N VAL A 229 9.72 3.41 3.63
CA VAL A 229 9.43 2.40 2.61
C VAL A 229 10.65 1.50 2.46
N ASP A 230 10.44 0.19 2.54
CA ASP A 230 11.47 -0.85 2.46
C ASP A 230 12.63 -0.58 3.46
N GLY A 231 12.28 -0.13 4.67
CA GLY A 231 13.22 0.21 5.74
C GLY A 231 13.96 1.54 5.58
N THR A 232 13.71 2.31 4.51
CA THR A 232 14.29 3.64 4.31
C THR A 232 13.29 4.73 4.68
N GLN A 233 13.66 5.66 5.57
CA GLN A 233 12.81 6.81 5.88
C GLN A 233 12.72 7.75 4.67
N ILE A 234 11.49 8.05 4.24
CA ILE A 234 11.19 8.87 3.05
C ILE A 234 10.62 10.24 3.40
N GLY A 235 10.25 10.46 4.66
CA GLY A 235 9.82 11.78 5.12
C GLY A 235 9.47 11.82 6.61
N THR A 236 9.41 13.05 7.11
CA THR A 236 8.86 13.39 8.42
C THR A 236 7.97 14.60 8.24
N VAL A 237 6.73 14.51 8.69
CA VAL A 237 5.73 15.58 8.57
C VAL A 237 5.20 15.89 9.96
N ARG A 238 5.16 17.17 10.30
CA ARG A 238 4.49 17.64 11.53
C ARG A 238 3.12 18.17 11.13
N SER A 239 2.11 17.55 11.69
CA SER A 239 0.71 17.90 11.51
C SER A 239 0.36 19.25 12.14
N SER A 240 -0.70 19.84 11.62
CA SER A 240 -1.36 21.00 12.21
C SER A 240 -1.96 20.65 13.58
N PRO A 241 -2.08 21.61 14.52
CA PRO A 241 -2.60 21.35 15.85
C PRO A 241 -4.09 21.00 15.81
N GLU A 242 -4.43 19.72 16.02
CA GLU A 242 -5.79 19.17 16.04
C GLU A 242 -5.88 17.97 17.01
N PRO A 243 -6.90 17.92 17.90
CA PRO A 243 -7.05 16.81 18.84
C PRO A 243 -7.56 15.54 18.16
N PHE A 244 -7.09 14.40 18.66
CA PHE A 244 -7.60 13.06 18.31
C PHE A 244 -8.78 12.73 19.21
N LEU A 245 -10.01 12.98 18.74
CA LEU A 245 -11.23 12.85 19.55
C LEU A 245 -12.00 11.56 19.30
N ASP A 246 -12.11 11.16 18.02
CA ASP A 246 -12.87 9.99 17.58
C ASP A 246 -12.08 9.30 16.47
N SER A 247 -10.96 8.69 16.87
CA SER A 247 -9.98 8.25 15.88
C SER A 247 -10.34 6.92 15.23
N GLU A 248 -10.27 6.88 13.91
CA GLU A 248 -10.43 5.65 13.12
C GLU A 248 -9.27 5.53 12.14
N LEU A 249 -8.77 4.31 11.98
CA LEU A 249 -7.85 3.96 10.91
C LEU A 249 -8.67 3.49 9.71
N VAL A 250 -8.39 4.07 8.55
CA VAL A 250 -9.05 3.77 7.28
C VAL A 250 -8.03 3.22 6.30
N PHE A 251 -8.41 2.16 5.60
CA PHE A 251 -7.68 1.63 4.45
C PHE A 251 -8.52 1.83 3.19
N GLY A 252 -8.03 2.65 2.28
CA GLY A 252 -8.75 3.11 1.10
C GLY A 252 -9.32 4.51 1.25
N GLU A 253 -10.33 4.80 0.44
CA GLU A 253 -10.78 6.16 0.13
C GLU A 253 -12.18 6.44 0.66
N THR A 254 -12.35 7.60 1.28
CA THR A 254 -13.66 8.02 1.78
C THR A 254 -14.41 8.91 0.81
N VAL A 255 -13.74 9.70 -0.03
CA VAL A 255 -14.33 10.44 -1.16
C VAL A 255 -13.26 10.73 -2.21
N ILE A 256 -13.45 10.27 -3.45
CA ILE A 256 -12.55 10.68 -4.54
C ILE A 256 -13.18 11.79 -5.38
N GLY A 257 -12.53 12.95 -5.44
CA GLY A 257 -13.02 14.13 -6.12
C GLY A 257 -13.17 13.93 -7.63
N LYS A 258 -12.11 13.48 -8.31
CA LYS A 258 -12.08 13.27 -9.76
C LYS A 258 -11.22 12.08 -10.14
N LEU A 259 -11.87 11.01 -10.58
CA LEU A 259 -11.21 9.93 -11.31
C LEU A 259 -11.62 9.91 -12.77
N GLU A 260 -10.63 9.78 -13.64
CA GLU A 260 -10.80 9.57 -15.08
C GLU A 260 -10.43 8.14 -15.50
N LYS A 261 -9.66 7.43 -14.66
CA LYS A 261 -9.26 6.03 -14.84
C LYS A 261 -9.36 5.23 -13.56
N GLU A 262 -9.41 3.90 -13.71
CA GLU A 262 -9.48 2.98 -12.59
C GLU A 262 -8.21 3.05 -11.73
N TRP A 263 -8.41 3.26 -10.43
CA TRP A 263 -7.41 2.94 -9.42
C TRP A 263 -7.59 1.51 -8.94
N ARG A 264 -6.47 0.80 -8.79
CA ARG A 264 -6.46 -0.50 -8.15
C ARG A 264 -5.20 -0.66 -7.31
N SER A 265 -5.38 -0.92 -6.03
CA SER A 265 -4.31 -1.19 -5.07
C SER A 265 -4.59 -2.48 -4.30
N ARG A 266 -3.52 -3.03 -3.75
CA ARG A 266 -3.54 -4.19 -2.87
C ARG A 266 -2.76 -3.92 -1.61
N ILE A 267 -3.32 -4.36 -0.49
CA ILE A 267 -2.72 -4.22 0.83
C ILE A 267 -2.65 -5.61 1.46
N ASP A 268 -1.50 -5.96 2.00
CA ASP A 268 -1.26 -7.23 2.70
C ASP A 268 -0.43 -6.99 3.98
N ASN A 269 -0.37 -7.97 4.87
CA ASN A 269 0.43 -7.98 6.10
C ASN A 269 0.23 -6.72 6.96
N ILE A 270 -1.03 -6.31 7.15
CA ILE A 270 -1.36 -5.13 7.95
C ILE A 270 -1.04 -5.43 9.41
N VAL A 271 -0.25 -4.57 10.04
CA VAL A 271 0.03 -4.59 11.48
C VAL A 271 -0.15 -3.20 12.05
N VAL A 272 -1.02 -3.09 13.05
CA VAL A 272 -1.30 -1.83 13.74
C VAL A 272 -0.94 -1.96 15.20
N ARG A 273 -0.20 -0.99 15.74
CA ARG A 273 0.12 -0.88 17.17
C ARG A 273 -0.25 0.50 17.67
N VAL A 274 -0.75 0.53 18.89
CA VAL A 274 -1.14 1.76 19.60
C VAL A 274 -0.52 1.75 20.99
N GLU A 275 -0.08 2.93 21.46
CA GLU A 275 0.43 3.18 22.81
C GLU A 275 -0.34 4.32 23.48
#